data_AF-A0A382FYG8-F1
#
_entry.id   AF-A0A382FYG8-F1
#
_cell.length_a   1.000
_cell.length_b   1.000
_cell.length_c   1.000
_cell.angle_alpha   90.00
_cell.angle_beta   90.00
_cell.angle_gamma   90.00
#
_symmetry.space_group_name_H-M   'P 1'
#
loop_
_entity.id
_entity.type
_entity.pdbx_description
1 polymer ?
#
loop_
_entity_poly.entity_id
_entity_poly.type
_entity_poly.pdbx_seq_one_letter_code
_entity_poly.pdbx_strand_id
1 'polypeptide(L)'
;VGFHGAPIRTPILDRLAADSVELTQHYVCPMCTPTRASLLTGRHPSRFGAHATVPSNAPVLPDDYVTLATALRSGGYETGLFGKWHLGSSPEFGPNQFGFDRSYGSLAGGVDPYNHFYKRGEYSVTWHSDGSLIEEYGPATD
;
A
#
# COMPACT_ATOMS: atom_id res chain seq x y z
N VAL A 1 11.41 16.14 0.32
CA VAL A 1 11.94 16.00 -1.06
C VAL A 1 12.61 17.31 -1.47
N GLY A 2 13.62 17.25 -2.34
CA GLY A 2 14.45 18.39 -2.72
C GLY A 2 13.65 19.55 -3.33
N PHE A 3 12.71 19.26 -4.23
CA PHE A 3 11.81 20.28 -4.82
C PHE A 3 10.87 20.98 -3.81
N HIS A 4 10.77 20.47 -2.56
CA HIS A 4 10.10 21.14 -1.43
C HIS A 4 11.08 21.74 -0.42
N GLY A 5 12.33 21.96 -0.81
CA GLY A 5 13.36 22.59 0.04
C GLY A 5 13.97 21.68 1.10
N ALA A 6 13.77 20.35 1.03
CA ALA A 6 14.39 19.44 1.99
C ALA A 6 15.92 19.32 1.75
N PRO A 7 16.73 19.13 2.81
CA PRO A 7 18.18 18.97 2.67
C PRO A 7 18.60 17.62 2.03
N ILE A 8 17.67 16.67 1.95
CA ILE A 8 17.89 15.35 1.34
C ILE A 8 17.87 15.50 -0.19
N ARG A 9 18.94 15.08 -0.86
CA ARG A 9 19.07 15.12 -2.32
C ARG A 9 18.15 14.07 -2.96
N THR A 10 17.20 14.51 -3.79
CA THR A 10 16.27 13.62 -4.52
C THR A 10 16.25 13.91 -6.02
N PRO A 11 17.40 13.82 -6.72
CA PRO A 11 17.55 14.35 -8.08
C PRO A 11 16.59 13.76 -9.12
N ILE A 12 16.17 12.50 -8.95
CA ILE A 12 15.20 11.86 -9.84
C ILE A 12 13.79 12.44 -9.63
N LEU A 13 13.36 12.64 -8.38
CA LEU A 13 12.07 13.26 -8.07
C LEU A 13 12.05 14.75 -8.41
N ASP A 14 13.17 15.44 -8.22
CA ASP A 14 13.29 16.86 -8.55
C ASP A 14 13.18 17.08 -10.06
N ARG A 15 13.76 16.18 -10.88
CA ARG A 15 13.57 16.20 -12.34
C ARG A 15 12.11 15.92 -12.73
N LEU A 16 11.49 14.91 -12.12
CA LEU A 16 10.08 14.60 -12.39
C LEU A 16 9.18 15.81 -12.12
N ALA A 17 9.41 16.53 -11.02
CA ALA A 17 8.67 17.74 -10.68
C ALA A 17 8.89 18.87 -11.71
N ALA A 18 10.12 19.05 -12.20
CA ALA A 18 10.44 20.07 -13.20
C ALA A 18 9.77 19.83 -14.56
N ASP A 19 9.56 18.56 -14.92
CA ASP A 19 8.97 18.15 -16.21
C ASP A 19 7.45 17.93 -16.13
N SER A 20 6.82 18.17 -14.97
CA SER A 20 5.41 17.83 -14.70
C SER A 20 4.61 18.98 -14.08
N VAL A 21 3.33 18.73 -13.79
CA VAL A 21 2.48 19.63 -12.99
C VAL A 21 2.55 19.22 -11.52
N GLU A 22 2.87 20.17 -10.65
CA GLU A 22 2.83 19.99 -9.20
C GLU A 22 1.45 20.39 -8.63
N LEU A 23 0.86 19.51 -7.82
CA LEU A 23 -0.31 19.85 -7.00
C LEU A 23 0.15 20.37 -5.64
N THR A 24 0.24 21.70 -5.49
CA THR A 24 0.75 22.34 -4.26
C THR A 24 -0.20 22.20 -3.07
N GLN A 25 -1.47 21.84 -3.29
CA GLN A 25 -2.50 21.64 -2.26
C GLN A 25 -3.15 20.25 -2.40
N HIS A 26 -2.35 19.20 -2.18
CA HIS A 26 -2.80 17.80 -2.21
C HIS A 26 -2.91 17.23 -0.79
N TYR A 27 -4.06 16.65 -0.45
CA TYR A 27 -4.37 16.20 0.92
C TYR A 27 -4.69 14.71 1.00
N VAL A 28 -4.29 14.10 2.10
CA VAL A 28 -4.55 12.70 2.45
C VAL A 28 -4.98 12.58 3.91
N CYS A 29 -5.38 11.39 4.36
CA CYS A 29 -5.62 11.14 5.78
C CYS A 29 -4.29 11.14 6.56
N PRO A 30 -4.30 11.46 7.88
CA PRO A 30 -3.08 11.57 8.66
C PRO A 30 -2.40 10.22 8.98
N MET A 31 -2.98 9.08 8.55
CA MET A 31 -2.46 7.74 8.80
C MET A 31 -2.52 6.87 7.54
N CYS A 32 -1.68 5.82 7.51
CA CYS A 32 -1.50 5.00 6.31
C CYS A 32 -2.75 4.23 5.86
N THR A 33 -3.36 3.43 6.74
CA THR A 33 -4.57 2.63 6.44
C THR A 33 -5.72 3.49 5.87
N PRO A 34 -6.15 4.59 6.51
CA PRO A 34 -7.23 5.43 5.97
C PRO A 34 -6.88 6.06 4.63
N THR A 35 -5.64 6.50 4.42
CA THR A 35 -5.19 7.05 3.13
C THR A 35 -5.24 5.98 2.03
N ARG A 36 -4.80 4.75 2.32
CA ARG A 36 -4.80 3.63 1.38
C ARG A 36 -6.21 3.19 1.01
N ALA A 37 -7.09 3.09 2.00
CA ALA A 37 -8.50 2.80 1.77
C ALA A 37 -9.13 3.87 0.87
N SER A 38 -8.85 5.15 1.13
CA SER A 38 -9.35 6.27 0.32
C SER A 38 -8.83 6.24 -1.10
N LEU A 39 -7.52 6.03 -1.28
CA LEU A 39 -6.87 5.98 -2.58
C LEU A 39 -7.46 4.88 -3.46
N LEU A 40 -7.64 3.67 -2.90
CA LEU A 40 -8.10 2.52 -3.67
C LEU A 40 -9.61 2.53 -3.92
N THR A 41 -10.41 3.22 -3.12
CA THR A 41 -11.88 3.15 -3.24
C THR A 41 -12.51 4.46 -3.72
N GLY A 42 -11.80 5.58 -3.67
CA GLY A 42 -12.37 6.90 -3.87
C GLY A 42 -13.37 7.31 -2.78
N ARG A 43 -13.40 6.61 -1.64
CA ARG A 43 -14.34 6.86 -0.53
C ARG A 43 -13.61 7.25 0.75
N HIS A 44 -14.24 8.10 1.55
CA HIS A 44 -13.75 8.41 2.88
C HIS A 44 -13.72 7.14 3.76
N PRO A 45 -12.65 6.89 4.54
CA PRO A 45 -12.41 5.60 5.18
C PRO A 45 -13.45 5.26 6.25
N SER A 46 -14.09 6.26 6.86
CA SER A 46 -15.17 6.04 7.83
C SER A 46 -16.36 5.25 7.26
N ARG A 47 -16.51 5.17 5.93
CA ARG A 47 -17.50 4.32 5.27
C ARG A 47 -17.29 2.83 5.50
N PHE A 48 -16.08 2.44 5.90
CA PHE A 48 -15.70 1.05 6.18
C PHE A 48 -15.60 0.76 7.68
N GLY A 49 -15.95 1.71 8.55
CA GLY A 49 -15.94 1.56 10.00
C GLY A 49 -14.66 2.08 10.67
N ALA A 50 -14.64 2.01 12.01
CA ALA A 50 -13.60 2.66 12.81
C ALA A 50 -12.19 2.08 12.58
N HIS A 51 -12.08 0.78 12.30
CA HIS A 51 -10.80 0.12 12.04
C HIS A 51 -10.13 0.62 10.75
N ALA A 52 -10.90 1.14 9.79
CA ALA A 52 -10.38 1.77 8.58
C ALA A 52 -9.79 3.17 8.81
N THR A 53 -10.09 3.81 9.95
CA THR A 53 -9.65 5.17 10.29
C THR A 53 -8.33 5.23 11.06
N VAL A 54 -7.78 4.07 11.42
CA VAL A 54 -6.54 3.92 12.18
C VAL A 54 -5.67 2.84 11.54
N PRO A 55 -4.35 2.76 11.83
CA PRO A 55 -3.55 1.60 11.48
C PRO A 55 -4.20 0.30 11.98
N SER A 56 -4.46 -0.63 11.08
CA SER A 56 -5.15 -1.88 11.39
C SER A 56 -4.54 -3.04 10.63
N ASN A 57 -4.40 -4.18 11.30
CA ASN A 57 -4.12 -5.46 10.68
C ASN A 57 -5.40 -6.21 10.27
N ALA A 58 -6.54 -5.81 10.86
CA ALA A 58 -7.84 -6.38 10.52
C ALA A 58 -8.24 -5.99 9.08
N PRO A 59 -9.10 -6.78 8.44
CA PRO A 59 -9.62 -6.48 7.11
C PRO A 59 -10.29 -5.10 7.11
N VAL A 60 -9.99 -4.29 6.10
CA VAL A 60 -10.52 -2.92 5.99
C VAL A 60 -11.62 -2.83 4.94
N LEU A 61 -11.49 -3.59 3.86
CA LEU A 61 -12.45 -3.56 2.76
C LEU A 61 -13.35 -4.81 2.85
N PRO A 62 -14.65 -4.68 2.53
CA PRO A 62 -15.50 -5.84 2.30
C PRO A 62 -14.95 -6.70 1.16
N ASP A 63 -15.22 -8.00 1.20
CA ASP A 63 -14.91 -8.91 0.11
C ASP A 63 -15.51 -8.40 -1.21
N ASP A 64 -14.80 -8.60 -2.32
CA ASP A 64 -15.18 -8.17 -3.68
C ASP A 64 -15.48 -6.67 -3.85
N TYR A 65 -15.06 -5.81 -2.91
CA TYR A 65 -15.28 -4.37 -3.05
C TYR A 65 -14.53 -3.81 -4.26
N VAL A 66 -15.22 -3.02 -5.09
CA VAL A 66 -14.62 -2.38 -6.27
C VAL A 66 -13.53 -1.39 -5.85
N THR A 67 -12.31 -1.65 -6.27
CA THR A 67 -11.14 -0.78 -6.11
C THR A 67 -10.72 -0.15 -7.45
N LEU A 68 -9.85 0.85 -7.39
CA LEU A 68 -9.14 1.41 -8.54
C LEU A 68 -8.47 0.32 -9.38
N ALA A 69 -7.87 -0.69 -8.73
CA ALA A 69 -7.23 -1.79 -9.43
C ALA A 69 -8.26 -2.66 -10.18
N THR A 70 -9.38 -3.03 -9.54
CA THR A 70 -10.46 -3.76 -10.25
C THR A 70 -11.05 -2.97 -11.41
N ALA A 71 -11.21 -1.66 -11.25
CA ALA A 71 -11.72 -0.78 -12.29
C ALA A 71 -10.75 -0.69 -13.48
N LEU A 72 -9.45 -0.50 -13.22
CA LEU A 72 -8.41 -0.50 -14.25
C LEU A 72 -8.33 -1.85 -14.97
N ARG A 73 -8.35 -2.95 -14.22
CA ARG A 73 -8.34 -4.31 -14.78
C ARG A 73 -9.55 -4.55 -15.69
N SER A 74 -10.73 -4.07 -15.32
CA SER A 74 -11.92 -4.15 -16.19
C SER A 74 -11.78 -3.36 -17.50
N GLY A 75 -10.90 -2.35 -17.52
CA GLY A 75 -10.51 -1.60 -18.72
C GLY A 75 -9.38 -2.23 -19.53
N GLY A 76 -8.89 -3.42 -19.16
CA GLY A 76 -7.84 -4.14 -19.88
C GLY A 76 -6.40 -3.83 -19.44
N TYR A 77 -6.22 -3.17 -18.29
CA TYR A 77 -4.90 -2.95 -17.70
C TYR A 77 -4.43 -4.17 -16.91
N GLU A 78 -3.13 -4.47 -16.97
CA GLU A 78 -2.46 -5.32 -15.97
C GLU A 78 -2.16 -4.48 -14.73
N THR A 79 -2.43 -5.03 -13.54
CA THR A 79 -2.32 -4.31 -12.27
C THR A 79 -1.29 -4.92 -11.34
N GLY A 80 -0.48 -4.07 -10.71
CA GLY A 80 0.57 -4.50 -9.78
C GLY A 80 0.61 -3.66 -8.50
N LEU A 81 0.84 -4.30 -7.36
CA LEU A 81 1.14 -3.64 -6.08
C LEU A 81 2.48 -4.09 -5.53
N PHE A 82 3.39 -3.15 -5.35
CA PHE A 82 4.73 -3.41 -4.83
C PHE A 82 4.96 -2.67 -3.51
N GLY A 83 5.47 -3.39 -2.51
CA GLY A 83 5.70 -2.90 -1.16
C GLY A 83 4.52 -3.16 -0.22
N LYS A 84 4.11 -2.12 0.50
CA LYS A 84 3.15 -2.24 1.62
C LYS A 84 1.71 -2.27 1.13
N TRP A 85 0.88 -3.16 1.69
CA TRP A 85 -0.58 -3.24 1.50
C TRP A 85 -1.35 -2.51 2.61
N HIS A 86 -1.40 -3.10 3.81
CA HIS A 86 -1.94 -2.55 5.07
C HIS A 86 -3.44 -2.20 5.08
N LEU A 87 -4.25 -3.05 4.41
CA LEU A 87 -5.72 -3.06 4.46
C LEU A 87 -6.29 -4.41 4.94
N GLY A 88 -5.43 -5.22 5.55
CA GLY A 88 -5.68 -6.60 5.99
C GLY A 88 -4.35 -7.36 5.94
N SER A 89 -3.93 -7.93 7.07
CA SER A 89 -2.58 -8.53 7.18
C SER A 89 -2.54 -10.04 6.89
N SER A 90 -3.71 -10.66 6.68
CA SER A 90 -3.84 -12.05 6.22
C SER A 90 -3.88 -12.11 4.69
N PRO A 91 -3.31 -13.15 4.04
CA PRO A 91 -3.35 -13.30 2.58
C PRO A 91 -4.76 -13.31 1.99
N GLU A 92 -5.75 -13.77 2.75
CA GLU A 92 -7.17 -13.79 2.35
C GLU A 92 -7.75 -12.38 2.13
N PHE A 93 -7.10 -11.35 2.67
CA PHE A 93 -7.45 -9.94 2.47
C PHE A 93 -6.32 -9.17 1.76
N GLY A 94 -5.44 -9.89 1.05
CA GLY A 94 -4.29 -9.34 0.34
C GLY A 94 -4.65 -8.68 -0.99
N PRO A 95 -3.67 -8.00 -1.64
CA PRO A 95 -3.90 -7.22 -2.86
C PRO A 95 -4.58 -7.99 -4.00
N ASN A 96 -4.27 -9.29 -4.17
CA ASN A 96 -4.79 -10.09 -5.28
C ASN A 96 -6.32 -10.26 -5.23
N GLN A 97 -6.92 -10.24 -4.03
CA GLN A 97 -8.38 -10.26 -3.87
C GLN A 97 -9.04 -8.94 -4.23
N PHE A 98 -8.25 -7.86 -4.30
CA PHE A 98 -8.71 -6.50 -4.58
C PHE A 98 -8.26 -5.99 -5.95
N GLY A 99 -8.05 -6.91 -6.89
CA GLY A 99 -7.90 -6.60 -8.30
C GLY A 99 -6.46 -6.39 -8.79
N PHE A 100 -5.46 -6.73 -7.98
CA PHE A 100 -4.05 -6.72 -8.39
C PHE A 100 -3.63 -8.08 -8.99
N ASP A 101 -3.20 -8.10 -10.25
CA ASP A 101 -2.70 -9.31 -10.91
C ASP A 101 -1.34 -9.74 -10.35
N ARG A 102 -0.51 -8.76 -9.99
CA ARG A 102 0.78 -8.96 -9.31
C ARG A 102 0.82 -8.28 -7.97
N SER A 103 1.43 -8.94 -6.99
CA SER A 103 1.79 -8.28 -5.75
C SER A 103 3.05 -8.82 -5.11
N TYR A 104 3.83 -7.93 -4.52
CA TYR A 104 5.06 -8.30 -3.83
C TYR A 104 5.33 -7.31 -2.70
N GLY A 105 5.65 -7.80 -1.51
CA GLY A 105 6.00 -6.97 -0.36
C GLY A 105 5.23 -7.35 0.91
N SER A 106 4.90 -6.40 1.78
CA SER A 106 4.30 -6.69 3.09
C SER A 106 2.79 -6.44 3.13
N LEU A 107 2.04 -7.41 3.66
CA LEU A 107 0.62 -7.25 3.96
C LEU A 107 0.38 -6.27 5.12
N ALA A 108 1.32 -6.16 6.06
CA ALA A 108 1.15 -5.42 7.31
C ALA A 108 1.68 -3.97 7.28
N GLY A 109 1.69 -3.34 8.46
CA GLY A 109 2.00 -1.93 8.67
C GLY A 109 3.45 -1.51 8.43
N GLY A 110 4.33 -2.45 8.15
CA GLY A 110 5.75 -2.23 7.96
C GLY A 110 6.47 -3.56 8.14
N VAL A 111 7.79 -3.51 8.05
CA VAL A 111 8.67 -4.66 8.23
C VAL A 111 10.00 -4.16 8.79
N ASP A 112 10.75 -5.07 9.40
CA ASP A 112 12.19 -4.90 9.53
C ASP A 112 12.82 -4.85 8.13
N PRO A 113 13.78 -3.94 7.90
CA PRO A 113 14.32 -3.72 6.57
C PRO A 113 15.19 -4.87 6.05
N TYR A 114 15.64 -5.84 6.85
CA TYR A 114 16.58 -6.89 6.42
C TYR A 114 16.01 -8.30 6.41
N ASN A 115 14.99 -8.55 7.23
CA ASN A 115 14.42 -9.89 7.39
C ASN A 115 12.92 -9.93 7.08
N HIS A 116 12.31 -8.79 6.71
CA HIS A 116 10.91 -8.67 6.32
C HIS A 116 9.88 -9.05 7.40
N PHE A 117 10.30 -9.30 8.64
CA PHE A 117 9.37 -9.59 9.73
C PHE A 117 8.68 -8.31 10.20
N TYR A 118 7.38 -8.41 10.43
CA TYR A 118 6.64 -7.41 11.17
C TYR A 118 6.70 -7.73 12.67
N LYS A 119 6.25 -6.78 13.49
CA LYS A 119 6.14 -6.90 14.96
C LYS A 119 5.76 -8.31 15.41
N ARG A 120 6.24 -8.72 16.58
CA ARG A 120 5.89 -10.01 17.19
C ARG A 120 4.36 -10.18 17.30
N GLY A 121 3.88 -11.38 16.98
CA GLY A 121 2.46 -11.74 17.08
C GLY A 121 1.97 -12.52 15.85
N GLU A 122 0.65 -12.63 15.72
CA GLU A 122 -0.05 -13.36 14.66
C GLU A 122 0.42 -12.93 13.25
N TYR A 123 0.55 -11.62 13.02
CA TYR A 123 0.97 -11.07 11.73
C TYR A 123 2.46 -10.77 11.66
N SER A 124 3.31 -11.57 12.32
CA SER A 124 4.77 -11.36 12.27
C SER A 124 5.39 -11.72 10.92
N VAL A 125 4.80 -12.66 10.18
CA VAL A 125 5.21 -13.02 8.81
C VAL A 125 4.15 -12.53 7.84
N THR A 126 4.47 -11.49 7.09
CA THR A 126 3.53 -10.84 6.14
C THR A 126 4.15 -10.54 4.78
N TRP A 127 5.41 -10.90 4.57
CA TRP A 127 6.04 -10.79 3.26
C TRP A 127 5.40 -11.79 2.30
N HIS A 128 5.04 -11.33 1.11
CA HIS A 128 4.27 -12.12 0.16
C HIS A 128 4.71 -11.86 -1.28
N SER A 129 4.42 -12.85 -2.13
CA SER A 129 4.45 -12.75 -3.59
C SER A 129 3.18 -13.42 -4.14
N ASP A 130 2.42 -12.68 -4.95
CA ASP A 130 1.21 -13.12 -5.64
C ASP A 130 0.26 -13.96 -4.75
N GLY A 131 -0.10 -13.39 -3.60
CA GLY A 131 -1.03 -13.98 -2.64
C GLY A 131 -0.46 -15.06 -1.71
N SER A 132 0.80 -15.46 -1.89
CA SER A 132 1.46 -16.46 -1.06
C SER A 132 2.47 -15.81 -0.12
N LEU A 133 2.42 -16.17 1.17
CA LEU A 133 3.48 -15.76 2.11
C LEU A 133 4.80 -16.42 1.71
N ILE A 134 5.87 -15.65 1.77
CA ILE A 134 7.23 -16.09 1.46
C ILE A 134 8.19 -15.63 2.55
N GLU A 135 9.29 -16.36 2.70
CA GLU A 135 10.41 -15.97 3.54
C GLU A 135 11.58 -15.59 2.63
N GLU A 136 12.06 -14.36 2.79
CA GLU A 136 13.15 -13.82 1.99
C GLU A 136 14.04 -12.97 2.89
N TYR A 137 15.35 -13.02 2.63
CA TYR A 137 16.36 -12.30 3.38
C TYR A 137 17.05 -11.30 2.46
N GLY A 138 17.28 -10.11 2.97
CA GLY A 138 17.89 -9.03 2.22
C GLY A 138 17.15 -7.72 2.49
N PRO A 139 17.65 -6.60 1.95
CA PRO A 139 17.00 -5.33 2.14
C PRO A 139 15.63 -5.30 1.45
N ALA A 140 14.62 -4.78 2.16
CA ALA A 140 13.25 -4.61 1.64
C ALA A 140 13.13 -3.61 0.47
N THR A 141 14.24 -3.00 0.06
CA THR A 141 14.32 -1.91 -0.93
C THR A 141 15.33 -2.15 -2.05
N ASP A 142 15.95 -3.33 -2.10
CA ASP A 142 16.97 -3.67 -3.12
C ASP A 142 16.35 -4.12 -4.46
#